data_AF-S7V549-F1
#
_entry.id   AF-S7V549-F1
#
_cell.length_a   1.000
_cell.length_b   1.000
_cell.length_c   1.000
_cell.angle_alpha   90.00
_cell.angle_beta   90.00
_cell.angle_gamma   90.00
#
_symmetry.space_group_name_H-M   'P 1'
#
loop_
_entity.id
_entity.type
_entity.pdbx_description
1 polymer ?
#
loop_
_entity_poly.entity_id
_entity_poly.type
_entity_poly.pdbx_seq_one_letter_code
_entity_poly.pdbx_strand_id
1 'polypeptide(L)'
;MDGKHQADHGQYKVRLERRLASVINGFDKDYEQISGSAQNDKLLTFKSLNIDHEFHFYLFSQEGELTYWSDIDMVPDFNNFSTSKEYQLLDNNRGIYFTKLRKLTRNNKDYWVLQVHPFFDKVEIDNEYLESGYNPDIFGNDRFLLSGSPKENYQEIHFDGEYLFSIFFRVGYDPPGKSINHTLLIFFFSLLGLVLLIGGGFVYTLWSKGQKNSCNHLYLYYSFLCKGNYAFLSFSQ
;
A
#
# COMPACT_ATOMS: atom_id res chain seq x y z
N MET A 1 24.09 16.46 10.86
CA MET A 1 22.69 16.00 10.95
C MET A 1 22.02 15.84 9.58
N ASP A 2 22.57 16.41 8.50
CA ASP A 2 21.95 16.42 7.17
C ASP A 2 21.97 15.06 6.43
N GLY A 3 23.05 14.27 6.57
CA GLY A 3 23.21 13.01 5.84
C GLY A 3 22.22 11.89 6.21
N LYS A 4 21.64 11.90 7.42
CA LYS A 4 20.66 10.88 7.83
C LYS A 4 19.30 11.09 7.15
N HIS A 5 18.85 12.34 7.08
CA HIS A 5 17.58 12.69 6.43
C HIS A 5 17.61 12.40 4.93
N GLN A 6 18.73 12.70 4.25
CA GLN A 6 18.90 12.38 2.84
C GLN A 6 18.92 10.86 2.58
N ALA A 7 19.57 10.07 3.45
CA ALA A 7 19.59 8.61 3.34
C ALA A 7 18.19 8.00 3.53
N ASP A 8 17.41 8.51 4.49
CA ASP A 8 16.04 8.06 4.75
C ASP A 8 15.12 8.39 3.55
N HIS A 9 15.27 9.57 2.96
CA HIS A 9 14.52 10.01 1.79
C HIS A 9 14.75 9.13 0.56
N GLY A 10 15.99 8.71 0.32
CA GLY A 10 16.31 7.77 -0.76
C GLY A 10 15.69 6.39 -0.54
N GLN A 11 15.67 5.90 0.70
CA GLN A 11 15.01 4.64 1.05
C GLN A 11 13.49 4.71 0.86
N TYR A 12 12.86 5.84 1.21
CA TYR A 12 11.42 6.05 0.99
C TYR A 12 11.07 6.04 -0.49
N LYS A 13 11.86 6.74 -1.32
CA LYS A 13 11.71 6.73 -2.77
C LYS A 13 11.77 5.31 -3.33
N VAL A 14 12.83 4.55 -3.03
CA VAL A 14 13.01 3.18 -3.56
C VAL A 14 11.87 2.25 -3.13
N ARG A 15 11.36 2.39 -1.90
CA ARG A 15 10.19 1.61 -1.44
C ARG A 15 8.92 1.97 -2.20
N LEU A 16 8.69 3.25 -2.45
CA LEU A 16 7.54 3.73 -3.22
C LEU A 16 7.61 3.24 -4.68
N GLU A 17 8.77 3.38 -5.33
CA GLU A 17 9.00 2.87 -6.70
C GLU A 17 8.72 1.37 -6.80
N ARG A 18 9.17 0.57 -5.81
CA ARG A 18 8.87 -0.88 -5.78
C ARG A 18 7.38 -1.18 -5.67
N ARG A 19 6.64 -0.40 -4.86
CA ARG A 19 5.18 -0.58 -4.71
C ARG A 19 4.45 -0.22 -5.99
N LEU A 20 4.83 0.89 -6.63
CA LEU A 20 4.28 1.29 -7.92
C LEU A 20 4.61 0.30 -9.03
N ALA A 21 5.82 -0.27 -9.04
CA ALA A 21 6.16 -1.36 -9.95
C ALA A 21 5.19 -2.54 -9.80
N SER A 22 4.78 -2.88 -8.58
CA SER A 22 3.76 -3.91 -8.35
C SER A 22 2.39 -3.52 -8.95
N VAL A 23 1.96 -2.27 -8.77
CA VAL A 23 0.71 -1.77 -9.34
C VAL A 23 0.76 -1.79 -10.87
N ILE A 24 1.87 -1.35 -11.47
CA ILE A 24 2.06 -1.33 -12.92
C ILE A 24 2.09 -2.75 -13.50
N ASN A 25 2.77 -3.69 -12.85
CA ASN A 25 2.74 -5.10 -13.24
C ASN A 25 1.33 -5.68 -13.16
N GLY A 26 0.56 -5.26 -12.16
CA GLY A 26 -0.86 -5.59 -12.03
C GLY A 26 -1.69 -5.05 -13.19
N PHE A 27 -1.50 -3.78 -13.56
CA PHE A 27 -2.10 -3.21 -14.76
C PHE A 27 -1.74 -4.01 -16.01
N ASP A 28 -0.47 -4.42 -16.17
CA ASP A 28 -0.03 -5.20 -17.32
C ASP A 28 -0.72 -6.55 -17.42
N LYS A 29 -0.81 -7.28 -16.31
CA LYS A 29 -1.54 -8.54 -16.22
C LYS A 29 -3.02 -8.39 -16.60
N ASP A 30 -3.70 -7.37 -16.06
CA ASP A 30 -5.11 -7.11 -16.39
C ASP A 30 -5.27 -6.77 -17.87
N TYR A 31 -4.37 -5.99 -18.45
CA TYR A 31 -4.43 -5.64 -19.87
C TYR A 31 -4.20 -6.84 -20.80
N GLU A 32 -3.32 -7.77 -20.43
CA GLU A 32 -3.19 -9.04 -21.15
C GLU A 32 -4.51 -9.82 -21.15
N GLN A 33 -5.27 -9.78 -20.06
CA GLN A 33 -6.60 -10.41 -19.98
C GLN A 33 -7.65 -9.64 -20.79
N ILE A 34 -7.67 -8.30 -20.73
CA ILE A 34 -8.57 -7.45 -21.54
C ILE A 34 -8.32 -7.68 -23.03
N SER A 35 -7.05 -7.72 -23.43
CA SER A 35 -6.68 -7.98 -24.82
C SER A 35 -6.90 -9.45 -25.21
N GLY A 36 -6.70 -10.41 -24.31
CA GLY A 36 -6.88 -11.84 -24.58
C GLY A 36 -8.31 -12.35 -24.58
N SER A 37 -9.22 -11.77 -23.79
CA SER A 37 -10.61 -12.23 -23.59
C SER A 37 -11.52 -12.09 -24.80
N ALA A 38 -11.11 -11.29 -25.80
CA ALA A 38 -11.85 -11.08 -27.04
C ALA A 38 -11.60 -12.19 -28.10
N GLN A 39 -11.56 -13.47 -27.69
CA GLN A 39 -11.09 -14.60 -28.51
C GLN A 39 -11.88 -14.94 -29.80
N ASN A 40 -12.82 -14.13 -30.29
CA ASN A 40 -13.57 -14.46 -31.51
C ASN A 40 -14.14 -13.22 -32.22
N ASP A 41 -13.31 -12.34 -32.81
CA ASP A 41 -13.67 -11.25 -33.77
C ASP A 41 -14.98 -10.46 -33.49
N LYS A 42 -15.51 -10.54 -32.29
CA LYS A 42 -16.75 -9.94 -31.85
C LYS A 42 -16.37 -8.59 -31.31
N LEU A 43 -17.17 -7.60 -31.68
CA LEU A 43 -17.12 -6.27 -31.11
C LEU A 43 -16.95 -6.38 -29.59
N LEU A 44 -16.10 -5.53 -29.01
CA LEU A 44 -15.97 -5.41 -27.57
C LEU A 44 -17.36 -5.10 -27.01
N THR A 45 -17.95 -6.07 -26.32
CA THR A 45 -19.24 -5.95 -25.66
C THR A 45 -19.05 -6.10 -24.16
N PHE A 46 -19.95 -5.53 -23.36
CA PHE A 46 -19.94 -5.72 -21.90
C PHE A 46 -19.79 -7.18 -21.48
N LYS A 47 -20.40 -8.11 -22.23
CA LYS A 47 -20.32 -9.55 -21.94
C LYS A 47 -18.94 -10.16 -22.19
N SER A 48 -18.17 -9.66 -23.16
CA SER A 48 -16.81 -10.13 -23.42
C SER A 48 -15.77 -9.55 -22.45
N LEU A 49 -16.11 -8.45 -21.79
CA LEU A 49 -15.22 -7.72 -20.88
C LEU A 49 -15.50 -8.00 -19.40
N ASN A 50 -16.46 -8.89 -19.10
CA ASN A 50 -16.69 -9.40 -17.75
C ASN A 50 -15.63 -10.45 -17.40
N ILE A 51 -14.40 -9.98 -17.24
CA ILE A 51 -13.22 -10.76 -16.88
C ILE A 51 -12.86 -10.51 -15.42
N ASP A 52 -12.12 -11.44 -14.84
CA ASP A 52 -11.44 -11.18 -13.56
C ASP A 52 -10.37 -10.10 -13.78
N HIS A 53 -10.37 -9.07 -12.95
CA HIS A 53 -9.43 -7.94 -13.03
C HIS A 53 -9.10 -7.44 -11.62
N GLU A 54 -7.86 -7.07 -11.38
CA GLU A 54 -7.43 -6.52 -10.08
C GLU A 54 -7.71 -5.02 -9.99
N PHE A 55 -7.58 -4.30 -11.09
CA PHE A 55 -7.70 -2.84 -11.15
C PHE A 55 -8.88 -2.40 -12.01
N HIS A 56 -9.46 -1.26 -11.64
CA HIS A 56 -10.52 -0.66 -12.41
C HIS A 56 -9.99 -0.13 -13.75
N PHE A 57 -10.77 -0.31 -14.81
CA PHE A 57 -10.43 0.14 -16.15
C PHE A 57 -11.63 0.66 -16.92
N TYR A 58 -11.33 1.56 -17.85
CA TYR A 58 -12.29 2.27 -18.69
C TYR A 58 -11.84 2.18 -20.14
N LEU A 59 -12.78 1.94 -21.05
CA LEU A 59 -12.52 1.92 -22.48
C LEU A 59 -13.16 3.12 -23.15
N PHE A 60 -12.36 3.92 -23.83
CA PHE A 60 -12.84 5.01 -24.66
C PHE A 60 -12.65 4.68 -26.14
N SER A 61 -13.56 5.14 -27.00
CA SER A 61 -13.33 5.15 -28.43
C SER A 61 -12.19 6.10 -28.79
N GLN A 62 -11.71 6.06 -30.03
CA GLN A 62 -10.71 7.01 -30.51
C GLN A 62 -11.21 8.47 -30.42
N GLU A 63 -12.51 8.68 -30.55
CA GLU A 63 -13.20 9.98 -30.44
C GLU A 63 -13.42 10.43 -28.99
N GLY A 64 -13.13 9.56 -28.01
CA GLY A 64 -13.25 9.87 -26.59
C GLY A 64 -14.58 9.47 -25.94
N GLU A 65 -15.43 8.72 -26.66
CA GLU A 65 -16.69 8.24 -26.09
C GLU A 65 -16.42 7.06 -25.15
N LEU A 66 -16.96 7.10 -23.93
CA LEU A 66 -16.87 5.98 -22.99
C LEU A 66 -17.69 4.80 -23.50
N THR A 67 -17.01 3.71 -23.84
CA THR A 67 -17.60 2.48 -24.37
C THR A 67 -17.79 1.39 -23.32
N TYR A 68 -16.98 1.41 -22.25
CA TYR A 68 -17.04 0.44 -21.15
C TYR A 68 -16.41 1.02 -19.88
N TRP A 69 -16.92 0.60 -18.72
CA TRP A 69 -16.32 0.84 -17.41
C TRP A 69 -16.43 -0.43 -16.57
N SER A 70 -15.35 -0.80 -15.87
CA SER A 70 -15.38 -1.91 -14.91
C SER A 70 -16.05 -1.51 -13.59
N ASP A 71 -16.03 -0.22 -13.27
CA ASP A 71 -16.45 0.34 -12.00
C ASP A 71 -17.12 1.70 -12.21
N ILE A 72 -18.11 2.04 -11.37
CA ILE A 72 -18.87 3.30 -11.47
C ILE A 72 -18.40 4.36 -10.48
N ASP A 73 -17.59 3.97 -9.49
CA ASP A 73 -17.17 4.82 -8.39
C ASP A 73 -16.13 5.85 -8.84
N MET A 74 -15.53 5.76 -10.02
CA MET A 74 -14.75 6.85 -10.61
C MET A 74 -14.74 6.83 -12.14
N VAL A 75 -15.77 7.39 -12.80
CA VAL A 75 -15.76 7.51 -14.27
C VAL A 75 -15.00 8.76 -14.70
N PRO A 76 -13.84 8.65 -15.38
CA PRO A 76 -13.07 9.81 -15.82
C PRO A 76 -13.67 10.43 -17.09
N ASP A 77 -13.63 11.77 -17.19
CA ASP A 77 -13.89 12.47 -18.45
C ASP A 77 -12.67 12.32 -19.36
N PHE A 78 -12.90 12.04 -20.65
CA PHE A 78 -11.85 11.92 -21.65
C PHE A 78 -10.95 13.17 -21.75
N ASN A 79 -11.51 14.35 -21.44
CA ASN A 79 -10.77 15.60 -21.46
C ASN A 79 -9.85 15.80 -20.24
N ASN A 80 -9.97 14.98 -19.20
CA ASN A 80 -9.20 15.11 -17.96
C ASN A 80 -7.84 14.40 -18.02
N PHE A 81 -7.53 13.71 -19.12
CA PHE A 81 -6.28 12.99 -19.26
C PHE A 81 -5.67 13.18 -20.65
N SER A 82 -4.35 13.08 -20.73
CA SER A 82 -3.63 13.24 -21.99
C SER A 82 -3.45 11.90 -22.68
N THR A 83 -3.79 11.84 -23.98
CA THR A 83 -3.50 10.67 -24.82
C THR A 83 -2.04 10.55 -25.23
N SER A 84 -1.22 11.55 -24.92
CA SER A 84 0.23 11.56 -25.22
C SER A 84 1.09 10.98 -24.10
N LYS A 85 0.51 10.69 -22.93
CA LYS A 85 1.22 10.17 -21.76
C LYS A 85 0.67 8.79 -21.41
N GLU A 86 1.56 7.82 -21.25
CA GLU A 86 1.20 6.49 -20.75
C GLU A 86 0.84 6.56 -19.26
N TYR A 87 1.69 7.18 -18.45
CA TYR A 87 1.45 7.36 -17.02
C TYR A 87 1.04 8.78 -16.68
N GLN A 88 0.03 8.93 -15.84
CA GLN A 88 -0.41 10.24 -15.36
C GLN A 88 -1.18 10.16 -14.04
N LEU A 89 -1.14 11.27 -13.31
CA LEU A 89 -1.99 11.51 -12.16
C LEU A 89 -3.24 12.24 -12.62
N LEU A 90 -4.39 11.66 -12.32
CA LEU A 90 -5.69 12.25 -12.59
C LEU A 90 -6.28 12.73 -11.26
N ASP A 91 -6.54 14.03 -11.18
CA ASP A 91 -7.16 14.69 -10.03
C ASP A 91 -8.59 15.09 -10.41
N ASN A 92 -9.56 14.65 -9.63
CA ASN A 92 -10.97 14.96 -9.85
C ASN A 92 -11.72 15.16 -8.52
N ASN A 93 -13.04 15.33 -8.60
CA ASN A 93 -13.89 15.54 -7.42
C ASN A 93 -13.92 14.35 -6.45
N ARG A 94 -13.58 13.13 -6.91
CA ARG A 94 -13.57 11.90 -6.12
C ARG A 94 -12.20 11.58 -5.53
N GLY A 95 -11.12 12.16 -6.06
CA GLY A 95 -9.80 11.96 -5.51
C GLY A 95 -8.67 12.08 -6.51
N ILE A 96 -7.51 11.51 -6.13
CA ILE A 96 -6.31 11.48 -6.95
C ILE A 96 -6.03 10.03 -7.33
N TYR A 97 -5.87 9.78 -8.62
CA TYR A 97 -5.70 8.45 -9.17
C TYR A 97 -4.41 8.38 -9.98
N PHE A 98 -3.65 7.31 -9.79
CA PHE A 98 -2.59 6.93 -10.69
C PHE A 98 -3.16 6.12 -11.84
N THR A 99 -2.79 6.50 -13.06
CA THR A 99 -3.40 5.91 -14.25
C THR A 99 -2.36 5.47 -15.26
N LYS A 100 -2.70 4.40 -15.98
CA LYS A 100 -1.96 3.90 -17.14
C LYS A 100 -2.88 3.88 -18.35
N LEU A 101 -2.48 4.56 -19.42
CA LEU A 101 -3.23 4.68 -20.66
C LEU A 101 -2.56 3.88 -21.77
N ARG A 102 -3.31 3.00 -22.42
CA ARG A 102 -2.82 2.17 -23.54
C ARG A 102 -3.79 2.14 -24.71
N LYS A 103 -3.27 1.90 -25.90
CA LYS A 103 -4.07 1.67 -27.11
C LYS A 103 -4.39 0.20 -27.28
N LEU A 104 -5.64 -0.09 -27.59
CA LEU A 104 -6.12 -1.42 -27.95
C LEU A 104 -6.80 -1.35 -29.31
N THR A 105 -6.25 -2.03 -30.32
CA THR A 105 -6.85 -2.12 -31.65
C THR A 105 -7.62 -3.43 -31.79
N ARG A 106 -8.91 -3.36 -32.15
CA ARG A 106 -9.78 -4.53 -32.36
C ARG A 106 -10.73 -4.29 -33.52
N ASN A 107 -10.85 -5.26 -34.43
CA ASN A 107 -11.74 -5.18 -35.60
C ASN A 107 -11.60 -3.86 -36.38
N ASN A 108 -10.35 -3.42 -36.61
CA ASN A 108 -10.02 -2.14 -37.25
C ASN A 108 -10.57 -0.89 -36.51
N LYS A 109 -10.92 -1.02 -35.23
CA LYS A 109 -11.27 0.10 -34.35
C LYS A 109 -10.23 0.24 -33.26
N ASP A 110 -9.83 1.48 -33.00
CA ASP A 110 -8.91 1.82 -31.94
C ASP A 110 -9.67 2.25 -30.70
N TYR A 111 -9.22 1.73 -29.56
CA TYR A 111 -9.74 2.05 -28.24
C TYR A 111 -8.60 2.51 -27.34
N TRP A 112 -8.95 3.36 -26.39
CA TRP A 112 -8.08 3.74 -25.28
C TRP A 112 -8.49 2.97 -24.04
N VAL A 113 -7.56 2.22 -23.47
CA VAL A 113 -7.71 1.54 -22.19
C VAL A 113 -7.06 2.39 -21.12
N LEU A 114 -7.87 2.94 -20.22
CA LEU A 114 -7.40 3.68 -19.06
C LEU A 114 -7.59 2.82 -17.82
N GLN A 115 -6.50 2.38 -17.23
CA GLN A 115 -6.50 1.72 -15.93
C GLN A 115 -6.21 2.72 -14.83
N VAL A 116 -6.85 2.53 -13.68
CA VAL A 116 -6.76 3.47 -12.56
C VAL A 116 -6.47 2.74 -11.25
N HIS A 117 -5.70 3.40 -10.39
CA HIS A 117 -5.45 2.97 -9.02
C HIS A 117 -5.55 4.19 -8.08
N PRO A 118 -6.38 4.13 -7.02
CA PRO A 118 -6.58 5.26 -6.12
C PRO A 118 -5.32 5.53 -5.30
N PHE A 119 -4.86 6.79 -5.35
CA PHE A 119 -3.83 7.32 -4.46
C PHE A 119 -4.44 8.08 -3.29
N PHE A 120 -5.56 8.77 -3.52
CA PHE A 120 -6.32 9.48 -2.53
C PHE A 120 -7.80 9.33 -2.86
N ASP A 121 -8.60 8.92 -1.89
CA ASP A 121 -10.05 8.85 -2.03
C ASP A 121 -10.70 9.95 -1.19
N LYS A 122 -11.56 10.72 -1.84
CA LYS A 122 -12.39 11.74 -1.21
C LYS A 122 -13.78 11.16 -1.00
N VAL A 123 -14.08 10.82 0.24
CA VAL A 123 -15.41 10.37 0.64
C VAL A 123 -16.30 11.60 0.86
N GLU A 124 -17.45 11.65 0.19
CA GLU A 124 -18.41 12.76 0.34
C GLU A 124 -19.07 12.78 1.73
N ILE A 125 -19.22 11.62 2.36
CA ILE A 125 -19.84 11.44 3.68
C ILE A 125 -18.76 11.01 4.67
N ASP A 126 -18.27 11.98 5.43
CA ASP A 126 -17.35 11.76 6.54
C ASP A 126 -18.12 11.08 7.69
N ASN A 127 -17.79 9.82 7.97
CA ASN A 127 -18.28 9.09 9.12
C ASN A 127 -17.16 8.23 9.72
N GLU A 128 -17.33 7.75 10.95
CA GLU A 128 -16.31 7.00 11.69
C GLU A 128 -15.83 5.69 11.01
N TYR A 129 -16.46 5.28 9.90
CA TYR A 129 -16.12 4.09 9.12
C TYR A 129 -15.51 4.42 7.73
N LEU A 130 -15.67 5.65 7.24
CA LEU A 130 -15.23 6.07 5.92
C LEU A 130 -14.53 7.43 6.04
N GLU A 131 -13.21 7.40 6.14
CA GLU A 131 -12.38 8.59 6.19
C GLU A 131 -11.78 8.87 4.80
N SER A 132 -11.79 10.14 4.38
CA SER A 132 -11.02 10.56 3.21
C SER A 132 -9.53 10.46 3.53
N GLY A 133 -8.74 9.91 2.61
CA GLY A 133 -7.34 9.68 2.91
C GLY A 133 -6.51 9.19 1.74
N TYR A 134 -5.20 9.28 1.92
CA TYR A 134 -4.25 8.66 1.01
C TYR A 134 -4.25 7.16 1.21
N ASN A 135 -4.08 6.42 0.12
CA ASN A 135 -3.98 4.97 0.14
C ASN A 135 -2.78 4.54 1.04
N PRO A 136 -3.06 3.94 2.22
CA PRO A 136 -2.01 3.59 3.16
C PRO A 136 -1.11 2.48 2.64
N ASP A 137 -1.56 1.66 1.70
CA ASP A 137 -0.75 0.59 1.11
C ASP A 137 0.33 1.13 0.16
N ILE A 138 0.11 2.32 -0.42
CA ILE A 138 1.08 2.99 -1.29
C ILE A 138 1.99 3.92 -0.47
N PHE A 139 1.40 4.77 0.37
CA PHE A 139 2.12 5.86 1.03
C PHE A 139 2.36 5.68 2.53
N GLY A 140 1.59 4.85 3.21
CA GLY A 140 1.74 4.56 4.64
C GLY A 140 1.08 5.61 5.52
N ASN A 141 1.40 6.89 5.32
CA ASN A 141 0.72 8.02 5.96
C ASN A 141 0.64 9.25 5.04
N ASP A 142 -0.02 10.31 5.49
CA ASP A 142 -0.28 11.54 4.73
C ASP A 142 0.89 12.56 4.75
N ARG A 143 2.05 12.20 5.30
CA ARG A 143 3.17 13.13 5.54
C ARG A 143 4.04 13.30 4.30
N PHE A 144 3.41 13.62 3.17
CA PHE A 144 4.08 13.92 1.91
C PHE A 144 3.29 14.96 1.10
N LEU A 145 3.84 15.40 -0.02
CA LEU A 145 3.15 16.20 -1.05
C LEU A 145 3.41 15.58 -2.41
N LEU A 146 2.37 15.52 -3.25
CA LEU A 146 2.40 14.91 -4.58
C LEU A 146 2.35 15.98 -5.67
N SER A 147 3.01 15.75 -6.80
CA SER A 147 3.00 16.64 -7.96
C SER A 147 3.08 15.84 -9.25
N GLY A 148 2.16 16.07 -10.19
CA GLY A 148 2.19 15.46 -11.53
C GLY A 148 3.22 16.05 -12.48
N SER A 149 3.99 17.04 -12.03
CA SER A 149 5.11 17.62 -12.77
C SER A 149 6.36 17.73 -11.90
N PRO A 150 7.56 17.67 -12.51
CA PRO A 150 8.82 17.90 -11.82
C PRO A 150 8.81 19.23 -11.06
N LYS A 151 9.23 19.19 -9.80
CA LYS A 151 9.32 20.36 -8.92
C LYS A 151 10.64 20.35 -8.17
N GLU A 152 11.20 21.53 -7.95
CA GLU A 152 12.38 21.70 -7.13
C GLU A 152 12.15 21.20 -5.70
N ASN A 153 13.14 20.54 -5.12
CA ASN A 153 13.09 19.88 -3.81
C ASN A 153 12.17 18.65 -3.72
N TYR A 154 11.49 18.25 -4.80
CA TYR A 154 10.75 16.99 -4.85
C TYR A 154 11.67 15.89 -5.37
N GLN A 155 11.41 14.66 -4.94
CA GLN A 155 12.00 13.47 -5.52
C GLN A 155 11.15 12.99 -6.69
N GLU A 156 11.78 12.77 -7.83
CA GLU A 156 11.12 12.22 -9.00
C GLU A 156 11.04 10.70 -8.88
N ILE A 157 9.84 10.17 -9.05
CA ILE A 157 9.50 8.75 -9.01
C ILE A 157 9.47 8.24 -10.44
N HIS A 158 10.21 7.17 -10.69
CA HIS A 158 10.35 6.59 -12.01
C HIS A 158 9.96 5.11 -12.01
N PHE A 159 9.58 4.63 -13.19
CA PHE A 159 9.46 3.21 -13.49
C PHE A 159 10.06 2.97 -14.89
N ASP A 160 11.00 2.04 -14.99
CA ASP A 160 11.73 1.72 -16.23
C ASP A 160 12.29 2.95 -16.99
N GLY A 161 12.71 3.97 -16.23
CA GLY A 161 13.27 5.21 -16.78
C GLY A 161 12.22 6.25 -17.19
N GLU A 162 10.93 5.92 -17.15
CA GLU A 162 9.85 6.86 -17.38
C GLU A 162 9.47 7.60 -16.10
N TYR A 163 9.23 8.90 -16.23
CA TYR A 163 8.75 9.74 -15.14
C TYR A 163 7.28 9.44 -14.84
N LEU A 164 6.98 9.12 -13.58
CA LEU A 164 5.60 8.91 -13.12
C LEU A 164 5.03 10.19 -12.50
N PHE A 165 5.68 10.67 -11.44
CA PHE A 165 5.30 11.87 -10.70
C PHE A 165 6.43 12.29 -9.74
N SER A 166 6.26 13.41 -9.06
CA SER A 166 7.21 13.93 -8.06
C SER A 166 6.58 13.93 -6.68
N ILE A 167 7.37 13.59 -5.66
CA ILE A 167 6.93 13.53 -4.26
C ILE A 167 7.90 14.25 -3.32
N PHE A 168 7.36 14.98 -2.35
CA PHE A 168 8.12 15.58 -1.27
C PHE A 168 7.75 14.92 0.06
N PHE A 169 8.67 14.16 0.66
CA PHE A 169 8.45 13.56 1.97
C PHE A 169 8.64 14.60 3.07
N ARG A 170 7.65 14.72 3.95
CA ARG A 170 7.69 15.64 5.09
C ARG A 170 8.23 14.92 6.32
N VAL A 171 8.67 15.69 7.30
CA VAL A 171 9.05 15.15 8.62
C VAL A 171 7.86 14.39 9.21
N GLY A 172 8.13 13.16 9.64
CA GLY A 172 7.13 12.22 10.15
C GLY A 172 6.55 11.27 9.09
N TYR A 173 7.08 11.26 7.86
CA TYR A 173 6.72 10.22 6.89
C TYR A 173 7.14 8.83 7.37
N ASP A 174 6.18 7.91 7.35
CA ASP A 174 6.40 6.50 7.66
C ASP A 174 5.93 5.65 6.48
N PRO A 175 6.83 4.86 5.86
CA PRO A 175 6.46 4.04 4.72
C PRO A 175 5.48 2.93 5.14
N PRO A 176 4.66 2.42 4.21
CA PRO A 176 3.70 1.37 4.53
C PRO A 176 4.35 0.12 5.10
N GLY A 177 3.64 -0.54 6.03
CA GLY A 177 4.12 -1.73 6.75
C GLY A 177 5.05 -1.43 7.92
N LYS A 178 5.34 -0.16 8.21
CA LYS A 178 6.11 0.26 9.40
C LYS A 178 5.16 0.72 10.51
N SER A 179 4.27 -0.15 10.98
CA SER A 179 3.45 0.12 12.16
C SER A 179 4.05 -0.59 13.38
N ILE A 180 4.85 0.14 14.17
CA ILE A 180 5.15 -0.30 15.53
C ILE A 180 3.91 0.05 16.36
N ASN A 181 3.04 -0.94 16.61
CA ASN A 181 1.88 -0.73 17.45
C ASN A 181 2.31 -0.58 18.91
N HIS A 182 2.66 0.64 19.31
CA HIS A 182 3.13 0.97 20.66
C HIS A 182 2.15 0.51 21.73
N THR A 183 0.84 0.56 21.46
CA THR A 183 -0.21 0.08 22.36
C THR A 183 -0.06 -1.42 22.62
N LEU A 184 0.15 -2.21 21.57
CA LEU A 184 0.35 -3.66 21.68
C LEU A 184 1.64 -3.98 22.44
N LEU A 185 2.70 -3.22 22.18
CA LEU A 185 3.97 -3.36 22.88
C LEU A 185 3.84 -3.06 24.38
N ILE A 186 3.17 -1.96 24.73
CA ILE A 186 2.87 -1.59 26.12
C ILE A 186 2.00 -2.65 26.79
N PHE A 187 0.96 -3.13 26.11
CA PHE A 187 0.09 -4.20 26.61
C PHE A 187 0.88 -5.48 26.88
N PHE A 188 1.73 -5.90 25.94
CA PHE A 188 2.59 -7.07 26.08
C PHE A 188 3.54 -6.94 27.29
N PHE A 189 4.23 -5.80 27.43
CA PHE A 189 5.12 -5.56 28.57
C PHE A 189 4.36 -5.47 29.91
N SER A 190 3.14 -4.94 29.89
CA SER A 190 2.27 -4.89 31.08
C SER A 190 1.85 -6.29 31.52
N LEU A 191 1.45 -7.14 30.58
CA LEU A 191 1.08 -8.53 30.85
C LEU A 191 2.30 -9.34 31.35
N LEU A 192 3.45 -9.17 30.70
CA LEU A 192 4.70 -9.81 31.13
C LEU A 192 5.09 -9.38 32.55
N GLY A 193 4.99 -8.08 32.85
CA GLY A 193 5.24 -7.54 34.19
C GLY A 193 4.31 -8.16 35.24
N LEU A 194 3.02 -8.29 34.95
CA LEU A 194 2.05 -8.91 35.85
C LEU A 194 2.38 -10.39 36.13
N VAL A 195 2.73 -11.15 35.10
CA VAL A 195 3.14 -12.56 35.23
C VAL A 195 4.38 -12.69 36.11
N LEU A 196 5.36 -11.80 35.93
CA LEU A 196 6.57 -11.77 36.76
C LEU A 196 6.28 -11.39 38.22
N LEU A 197 5.34 -10.46 38.47
CA LEU A 197 4.94 -10.10 39.83
C LEU A 197 4.21 -11.25 40.53
N ILE A 198 3.27 -11.92 39.86
CA ILE A 198 2.55 -13.07 40.44
C ILE A 198 3.51 -14.25 40.62
N GLY A 199 4.30 -14.59 39.60
CA GLY A 199 5.27 -15.68 39.65
C GLY A 199 6.34 -15.44 40.72
N GLY A 200 6.89 -14.22 40.78
CA GLY A 200 7.85 -13.81 41.80
C GLY A 200 7.27 -13.84 43.21
N GLY A 201 6.05 -13.32 43.40
CA GLY A 201 5.35 -13.39 44.69
C GLY A 201 5.09 -14.84 45.14
N PHE A 202 4.72 -15.72 44.22
CA PHE A 202 4.50 -17.14 44.50
C PHE A 202 5.80 -17.85 44.90
N VAL A 203 6.88 -17.64 44.15
CA VAL A 203 8.22 -18.18 44.46
C VAL A 203 8.70 -17.67 45.82
N TYR A 204 8.54 -16.37 46.10
CA TYR A 204 8.89 -15.77 47.40
C TYR A 204 8.10 -16.42 48.56
N THR A 205 6.80 -16.65 48.36
CA THR A 205 5.92 -17.28 49.37
C THR A 205 6.28 -18.75 49.61
N LEU A 206 6.66 -19.49 48.57
CA LEU A 206 7.14 -20.88 48.71
C LEU A 206 8.49 -20.94 49.42
N TRP A 207 9.37 -19.98 49.14
CA TRP A 207 10.68 -19.89 49.77
C TRP A 207 10.59 -19.56 51.27
N SER A 208 9.72 -18.62 51.66
CA SER A 208 9.49 -18.28 53.07
C SER A 208 8.83 -19.40 53.88
N LYS A 209 8.07 -20.30 53.24
CA LYS A 209 7.46 -21.49 53.86
C LYS A 209 8.40 -22.71 53.96
N GLY A 210 9.67 -22.58 53.57
CA GLY A 210 10.69 -23.63 53.77
C GLY A 210 10.61 -24.82 52.79
N GLN A 211 9.76 -24.79 51.76
CA GLN A 211 9.68 -25.81 50.71
C GLN A 211 10.74 -25.57 49.63
N LYS A 212 12.02 -25.74 50.00
CA LYS A 212 13.19 -25.37 49.16
C LYS A 212 13.30 -26.15 47.83
N ASN A 213 12.89 -27.42 47.79
CA ASN A 213 13.05 -28.25 46.58
C ASN A 213 12.10 -27.83 45.44
N SER A 214 10.84 -27.49 45.75
CA SER A 214 9.87 -27.02 44.75
C SER A 214 10.22 -25.63 44.21
N CYS A 215 10.85 -24.80 45.04
CA CYS A 215 11.28 -23.44 44.68
C CYS A 215 12.41 -23.44 43.64
N ASN A 216 13.38 -24.37 43.76
CA ASN A 216 14.48 -24.49 42.80
C ASN A 216 14.01 -24.94 41.42
N HIS A 217 13.04 -25.85 41.33
CA HIS A 217 12.48 -26.29 40.04
C HIS A 217 11.71 -25.18 39.32
N LEU A 218 10.92 -24.38 40.05
CA LEU A 218 10.19 -23.24 39.50
C LEU A 218 11.13 -22.12 39.04
N TYR A 219 12.17 -21.81 39.80
CA TYR A 219 13.16 -20.80 39.42
C TYR A 219 13.97 -21.22 38.18
N LEU A 220 14.38 -22.49 38.10
CA LEU A 220 15.00 -23.05 36.90
C LEU A 220 14.08 -22.96 35.69
N TYR A 221 12.78 -23.28 35.84
CA TYR A 221 11.79 -23.19 34.77
C TYR A 221 11.57 -21.77 34.26
N TYR A 222 11.40 -20.79 35.16
CA TYR A 222 11.30 -19.37 34.79
C TYR A 222 12.59 -18.84 34.15
N SER A 223 13.77 -19.25 34.63
CA SER A 223 15.05 -18.86 34.01
C SER A 223 15.23 -19.45 32.60
N PHE A 224 14.72 -20.66 32.37
CA PHE A 224 14.72 -21.31 31.05
C PHE A 224 13.75 -20.62 30.08
N LEU A 225 12.58 -20.20 30.54
CA LEU A 225 11.61 -19.41 29.76
C LEU A 225 12.15 -18.02 29.40
N CYS A 226 12.86 -17.35 30.31
CA CYS A 226 13.52 -16.09 30.01
C CYS A 226 14.66 -16.29 29.00
N LYS A 227 15.52 -17.30 29.15
CA LYS A 227 16.59 -17.60 28.18
C LYS A 227 16.05 -18.05 26.81
N GLY A 228 14.93 -18.77 26.77
CA GLY A 228 14.27 -19.17 25.53
C GLY A 228 13.69 -17.99 24.74
N ASN A 229 13.14 -16.98 25.43
CA ASN A 229 12.65 -15.76 24.78
C ASN A 229 13.77 -14.86 24.23
N TYR A 230 14.94 -14.82 24.87
CA TYR A 230 16.11 -14.13 24.30
C TYR A 230 16.63 -14.78 23.01
N ALA A 231 16.51 -16.11 22.88
CA ALA A 231 16.87 -16.82 21.65
C ALA A 231 15.84 -16.62 20.52
N PHE A 232 14.57 -16.43 20.85
CA PHE A 232 13.52 -16.16 19.85
C PHE A 232 13.61 -14.72 19.30
N LEU A 233 14.02 -13.75 20.12
CA LEU A 233 14.23 -12.36 19.69
C LEU A 233 15.50 -12.17 18.84
N SER A 234 16.51 -13.04 18.91
CA SER A 234 17.69 -12.97 18.05
C SER A 234 17.51 -13.63 16.68
N PHE A 235 16.36 -14.25 16.40
CA PHE A 235 16.05 -14.92 15.13
C PHE A 235 15.10 -14.10 14.24
N SER A 236 14.69 -12.91 14.69
CA SER A 236 13.76 -12.00 14.00
C SER A 236 14.42 -10.65 13.63
N GLN A 237 15.72 -10.66 13.33
CA GLN A 237 16.44 -9.53 12.74
C GLN A 237 16.88 -9.85 11.32
#